data_AF-A0A381Z7H4-F1
#
_entry.id   AF-A0A381Z7H4-F1
#
_cell.length_a   1.000
_cell.length_b   1.000
_cell.length_c   1.000
_cell.angle_alpha   90.00
_cell.angle_beta   90.00
_cell.angle_gamma   90.00
#
_symmetry.space_group_name_H-M   'P 1'
#
loop_
_entity.id
_entity.type
_entity.pdbx_description
1 polymer ?
#
loop_
_entity_poly.entity_id
_entity_poly.type
_entity_poly.pdbx_seq_one_letter_code
_entity_poly.pdbx_strand_id
1 'polypeptide(L)'
;MKIARYLAHGQISYGAVEGNSVNELSASPFEDFTITDHTHKISEVQLLAPCEPSKVLAVGLNYSSHLHDRPAPEIPMIFFKTPNSVIGPGDTIIRPKGTEKLDAEAELVIVVKDRCHKLTKANAMEHILGYTCGNDVSARDWQRDDRNWGRAKS
;
A
#
# COMPACT_ATOMS: atom_id res chain seq x y z
N MET A 1 5.32 -2.47 -16.65
CA MET A 1 6.14 -3.38 -15.84
C MET A 1 5.48 -3.56 -14.47
N LYS A 2 5.53 -4.76 -13.88
CA LYS A 2 5.12 -4.99 -12.49
C LYS A 2 6.38 -5.11 -11.65
N ILE A 3 6.41 -4.46 -10.49
CA ILE A 3 7.57 -4.46 -9.59
C ILE A 3 7.16 -5.13 -8.27
N ALA A 4 8.03 -5.97 -7.73
CA ALA A 4 7.86 -6.58 -6.42
C ALA A 4 9.10 -6.37 -5.57
N ARG A 5 8.90 -6.23 -4.26
CA ARG A 5 9.94 -6.46 -3.25
C ARG A 5 9.82 -7.91 -2.80
N TYR A 6 10.92 -8.63 -2.73
CA TYR A 6 10.91 -10.05 -2.41
C TYR A 6 12.12 -10.43 -1.54
N LEU A 7 11.96 -11.52 -0.80
CA LEU A 7 13.00 -12.17 -0.01
C LEU A 7 13.38 -13.49 -0.68
N ALA A 8 14.66 -13.64 -1.03
CA ALA A 8 15.23 -14.86 -1.57
C ALA A 8 16.57 -15.16 -0.86
N HIS A 9 16.76 -16.37 -0.37
CA HIS A 9 18.01 -16.81 0.29
C HIS A 9 18.51 -15.87 1.41
N GLY A 10 17.60 -15.22 2.14
CA GLY A 10 17.94 -14.28 3.22
C GLY A 10 18.24 -12.85 2.77
N GLN A 11 18.20 -12.56 1.46
CA GLN A 11 18.41 -11.23 0.90
C GLN A 11 17.08 -10.63 0.41
N ILE A 12 16.85 -9.36 0.75
CA ILE A 12 15.72 -8.59 0.23
C ILE A 12 16.20 -7.80 -1.00
N SER A 13 15.44 -7.92 -2.08
CA SER A 13 15.69 -7.23 -3.34
C SER A 13 14.38 -6.72 -3.95
N TYR A 14 14.50 -5.85 -4.95
CA TYR A 14 13.41 -5.50 -5.85
C TYR A 14 13.55 -6.26 -7.17
N GLY A 15 12.45 -6.50 -7.87
CA GLY A 15 12.48 -7.18 -9.15
C GLY A 15 11.28 -6.88 -10.04
N ALA A 16 11.49 -7.01 -11.35
CA ALA A 16 10.44 -6.98 -12.35
C ALA A 16 9.74 -8.35 -12.42
N VAL A 17 8.42 -8.37 -12.27
CA VAL A 17 7.61 -9.59 -12.32
C VAL A 17 7.11 -9.83 -13.75
N GLU A 18 7.48 -10.98 -14.31
CA GLU A 18 7.10 -11.40 -15.66
C GLU A 18 6.62 -12.86 -15.63
N GLY A 19 5.33 -13.07 -15.85
CA GLY A 19 4.72 -14.39 -15.72
C GLY A 19 4.94 -14.99 -14.32
N ASN A 20 5.74 -16.06 -14.26
CA ASN A 20 6.07 -16.78 -13.03
C ASN A 20 7.51 -16.54 -12.54
N SER A 21 8.18 -15.50 -13.02
CA SER A 21 9.52 -15.11 -12.55
C SER A 21 9.56 -13.70 -11.99
N VAL A 22 10.57 -13.47 -11.16
CA VAL A 22 11.00 -12.14 -10.74
C VAL A 22 12.46 -11.96 -11.15
N ASN A 23 12.72 -10.96 -11.99
CA ASN A 23 14.07 -10.61 -12.45
C ASN A 23 14.57 -9.46 -11.58
N GLU A 24 15.68 -9.65 -10.88
CA GLU A 24 16.20 -8.68 -9.90
C GLU A 24 16.56 -7.33 -10.56
N LEU A 25 16.20 -6.23 -9.89
CA LEU A 25 16.64 -4.89 -10.25
C LEU A 25 17.98 -4.57 -9.58
N SER A 26 18.86 -3.85 -10.27
CA SER A 26 20.17 -3.44 -9.73
C SER A 26 20.08 -2.47 -8.56
N ALA A 27 18.93 -1.81 -8.39
CA ALA A 27 18.66 -0.82 -7.36
C ALA A 27 17.16 -0.76 -7.05
N SER A 28 16.82 0.10 -6.08
CA SER A 28 15.45 0.45 -5.75
C SER A 28 14.69 1.01 -6.97
N PRO A 29 13.37 0.74 -7.11
CA PRO A 29 12.57 1.30 -8.21
C PRO A 29 12.34 2.81 -8.10
N PHE A 30 12.79 3.43 -7.00
CA PHE A 30 12.77 4.87 -6.76
C PHE A 30 14.05 5.59 -7.22
N GLU A 31 15.00 4.83 -7.76
CA GLU A 31 16.31 5.29 -8.27
C GLU A 31 16.48 4.84 -9.73
N ASP A 32 17.60 5.18 -10.35
CA ASP A 32 17.96 4.62 -11.66
C ASP A 32 18.37 3.15 -11.50
N PHE A 33 17.73 2.24 -12.24
CA PHE A 33 17.99 0.81 -12.17
C PHE A 33 18.05 0.16 -13.55
N THR A 34 18.69 -1.00 -13.61
CA THR A 34 18.58 -1.95 -14.72
C THR A 34 18.01 -3.28 -14.23
N ILE A 35 17.50 -4.09 -15.15
CA ILE A 35 17.15 -5.49 -14.85
C ILE A 35 18.43 -6.32 -15.00
N THR A 36 18.77 -7.07 -13.97
CA THR A 36 19.95 -7.95 -13.94
C THR A 36 19.64 -9.31 -14.58
N ASP A 37 20.64 -10.19 -14.64
CA ASP A 37 20.47 -11.59 -15.05
C ASP A 37 20.03 -12.51 -13.90
N HIS A 38 19.97 -12.02 -12.66
CA HIS A 38 19.50 -12.78 -11.51
C HIS A 38 17.97 -12.92 -11.57
N THR A 39 17.52 -14.17 -11.68
CA THR A 39 16.10 -14.50 -11.82
C THR A 39 15.71 -15.58 -10.83
N HIS A 40 14.56 -15.39 -10.18
CA HIS A 40 13.93 -16.40 -9.35
C HIS A 40 12.55 -16.78 -9.89
N LYS A 41 12.11 -18.01 -9.69
CA LYS A 41 10.68 -18.31 -9.83
C LYS A 41 9.93 -17.63 -8.70
N ILE A 42 8.76 -17.08 -9.01
CA ILE A 42 7.93 -16.40 -8.01
C ILE A 42 7.51 -17.33 -6.86
N SER A 43 7.40 -18.65 -7.13
CA SER A 43 7.10 -19.68 -6.13
C SER A 43 8.27 -20.01 -5.19
N GLU A 44 9.48 -19.57 -5.53
CA GLU A 44 10.71 -19.84 -4.77
C GLU A 44 11.13 -18.64 -3.91
N VAL A 45 10.36 -17.54 -3.93
CA VAL A 45 10.61 -16.32 -3.14
C VAL A 45 9.40 -15.99 -2.26
N GLN A 46 9.64 -15.25 -1.19
CA GLN A 46 8.56 -14.62 -0.43
C GLN A 46 8.33 -13.20 -0.96
N LEU A 47 7.14 -12.93 -1.48
CA LEU A 47 6.73 -11.57 -1.81
C LEU A 47 6.51 -10.76 -0.53
N LEU A 48 7.05 -9.55 -0.50
CA LEU A 48 6.90 -8.61 0.62
C LEU A 48 5.93 -7.48 0.21
N ALA A 49 5.67 -6.55 1.14
CA ALA A 49 5.03 -5.30 0.77
C ALA A 49 5.83 -4.60 -0.35
N PRO A 50 5.19 -3.95 -1.34
CA PRO A 50 5.86 -3.48 -2.54
C PRO A 50 6.86 -2.34 -2.30
N CYS A 51 6.84 -1.71 -1.14
CA CYS A 51 7.83 -0.72 -0.70
C CYS A 51 7.82 -0.58 0.84
N GLU A 52 8.70 0.25 1.36
CA GLU A 52 8.75 0.65 2.78
C GLU A 52 8.33 2.12 2.90
N PRO A 53 7.03 2.40 3.09
CA PRO A 53 6.54 3.77 3.08
C PRO A 53 6.94 4.52 4.36
N SER A 54 7.39 5.77 4.22
CA SER A 54 7.60 6.67 5.37
C SER A 54 6.30 7.05 6.10
N LYS A 55 5.16 6.96 5.40
CA LYS A 55 3.81 7.26 5.88
C LYS A 55 2.79 6.66 4.92
N VAL A 56 1.61 6.34 5.41
CA VAL A 56 0.47 5.93 4.60
C VAL A 56 -0.63 6.97 4.76
N LEU A 57 -1.03 7.58 3.64
CA LEU A 57 -2.16 8.51 3.56
C LEU A 57 -3.33 7.76 2.93
N ALA A 58 -4.52 7.88 3.50
CA ALA A 58 -5.72 7.25 3.00
C ALA A 58 -6.87 8.26 2.91
N VAL A 59 -7.85 7.96 2.05
CA VAL A 59 -8.98 8.84 1.74
C VAL A 59 -10.27 8.13 2.14
N GLY A 60 -10.97 8.66 3.13
CA GLY A 60 -12.28 8.14 3.52
C GLY A 60 -13.38 8.56 2.55
N LEU A 61 -14.40 7.71 2.40
CA LEU A 61 -15.65 8.05 1.71
C LEU A 61 -15.47 8.48 0.24
N ASN A 62 -14.50 7.88 -0.47
CA ASN A 62 -14.16 8.25 -1.85
C ASN A 62 -14.85 7.39 -2.94
N TYR A 63 -15.63 6.39 -2.55
CA TYR A 63 -16.47 5.59 -3.44
C TYR A 63 -17.94 5.86 -3.15
N SER A 64 -18.72 6.15 -4.19
CA SER A 64 -20.16 6.41 -4.05
C SER A 64 -20.91 5.25 -3.40
N SER A 65 -20.52 4.02 -3.72
CA SER A 65 -21.07 2.80 -3.11
C SER A 65 -20.79 2.67 -1.61
N HIS A 66 -19.78 3.37 -1.10
CA HIS A 66 -19.38 3.34 0.30
C HIS A 66 -19.92 4.55 1.10
N LEU A 67 -20.67 5.45 0.45
CA LEU A 67 -21.31 6.58 1.12
C LEU A 67 -22.56 6.19 1.91
N HIS A 68 -23.19 5.05 1.56
CA HIS A 68 -24.51 4.69 2.06
C HIS A 68 -25.50 5.87 1.85
N ASP A 69 -26.17 6.34 2.91
CA ASP A 69 -27.12 7.45 2.86
C ASP A 69 -26.48 8.83 3.11
N ARG A 70 -25.14 8.92 3.09
CA ARG A 70 -24.40 10.15 3.41
C ARG A 70 -24.06 10.93 2.14
N PRO A 71 -24.01 12.27 2.21
CA PRO A 71 -23.46 13.06 1.10
C PRO A 71 -21.97 12.78 0.95
N ALA A 72 -21.47 12.89 -0.29
CA ALA A 72 -20.04 12.87 -0.54
C ALA A 72 -19.36 14.07 0.16
N PRO A 73 -18.19 13.88 0.78
CA PRO A 73 -17.44 15.01 1.34
C PRO A 73 -17.06 16.03 0.26
N GLU A 74 -17.27 17.32 0.53
CA GLU A 74 -16.83 18.39 -0.37
C GLU A 74 -15.30 18.52 -0.44
N ILE A 75 -14.62 18.13 0.65
CA ILE A 75 -13.17 18.12 0.79
C ILE A 75 -12.74 16.67 1.09
N PRO A 76 -11.72 16.12 0.40
CA PRO A 76 -11.23 14.77 0.67
C PRO A 76 -10.89 14.56 2.15
N MET A 77 -11.46 13.51 2.74
CA MET A 77 -11.19 13.16 4.14
C MET A 77 -9.89 12.36 4.24
N ILE A 78 -8.79 13.07 4.41
CA ILE A 78 -7.46 12.46 4.56
C ILE A 78 -7.20 12.06 6.01
N PHE A 79 -6.68 10.86 6.22
CA PHE A 79 -6.14 10.40 7.50
C PHE A 79 -4.85 9.59 7.28
N PHE A 80 -4.17 9.30 8.39
CA PHE A 80 -2.91 8.57 8.39
C PHE A 80 -3.10 7.15 8.90
N LYS A 81 -2.37 6.21 8.30
CA LYS A 81 -1.99 4.95 8.94
C LYS A 81 -0.49 4.96 9.21
N THR A 82 -0.08 4.31 10.29
CA THR A 82 1.35 4.21 10.61
C THR A 82 2.04 3.15 9.74
N PRO A 83 3.30 3.33 9.34
CA PRO A 83 4.02 2.36 8.50
C PRO A 83 4.10 0.93 9.08
N ASN A 84 4.09 0.79 10.40
CA ASN A 84 4.11 -0.53 11.07
C ASN A 84 2.81 -1.34 10.88
N SER A 85 1.76 -0.76 10.30
CA SER A 85 0.53 -1.47 9.92
C SER A 85 0.64 -2.18 8.55
N VAL A 86 1.73 -1.94 7.80
CA VAL A 86 1.92 -2.48 6.45
C VAL A 86 2.47 -3.91 6.53
N ILE A 87 1.78 -4.84 5.89
CA ILE A 87 2.19 -6.23 5.72
C ILE A 87 2.15 -6.62 4.24
N GLY A 88 2.89 -7.68 3.88
CA GLY A 88 3.00 -8.18 2.52
C GLY A 88 1.88 -9.15 2.12
N PRO A 89 1.87 -9.58 0.85
CA PRO A 89 0.97 -10.63 0.38
C PRO A 89 1.14 -11.93 1.18
N GLY A 90 0.05 -12.50 1.67
CA GLY A 90 0.05 -13.75 2.43
C GLY A 90 0.34 -13.59 3.93
N ASP A 91 0.75 -12.40 4.38
CA ASP A 91 0.92 -12.12 5.80
C ASP A 91 -0.44 -12.10 6.52
N THR A 92 -0.42 -12.42 7.82
CA THR A 92 -1.63 -12.54 8.63
C THR A 92 -2.07 -11.20 9.20
N ILE A 93 -3.32 -10.81 8.95
CA ILE A 93 -3.98 -9.70 9.65
C ILE A 93 -4.30 -10.16 11.09
N ILE A 94 -3.67 -9.53 12.07
CA ILE A 94 -3.93 -9.83 13.49
C ILE A 94 -5.13 -9.01 13.96
N ARG A 95 -6.22 -9.67 14.32
CA ARG A 95 -7.36 -9.01 14.97
C ARG A 95 -6.96 -8.54 16.36
N PRO A 96 -7.00 -7.23 16.66
CA PRO A 96 -6.68 -6.74 17.99
C PRO A 96 -7.64 -7.28 19.05
N LYS A 97 -7.16 -7.46 20.29
CA LYS A 97 -8.05 -7.82 21.40
C LYS A 97 -8.97 -6.63 21.71
N GLY A 98 -10.27 -6.92 21.86
CA GLY A 98 -11.27 -5.92 22.29
C GLY A 98 -11.94 -5.13 21.17
N THR A 99 -11.60 -5.32 19.89
CA THR A 99 -12.51 -4.88 18.81
C THR A 99 -13.63 -5.89 18.64
N GLU A 100 -14.85 -5.41 18.53
CA GLU A 100 -16.02 -6.26 18.23
C GLU A 100 -16.16 -6.50 16.74
N LYS A 101 -15.82 -5.50 15.91
CA LYS A 101 -16.03 -5.55 14.46
C LYS A 101 -14.79 -5.06 13.70
N LEU A 102 -14.12 -6.02 13.04
CA LEU A 102 -12.99 -5.75 12.15
C LEU A 102 -13.43 -5.96 10.71
N ASP A 103 -13.34 -4.92 9.88
CA ASP A 103 -13.71 -4.98 8.47
C ASP A 103 -12.48 -4.83 7.56
N ALA A 104 -12.59 -5.40 6.36
CA ALA A 104 -11.68 -5.17 5.25
C ALA A 104 -12.21 -4.05 4.33
N GLU A 105 -11.31 -3.26 3.75
CA GLU A 105 -11.61 -2.20 2.78
C GLU A 105 -10.61 -2.33 1.63
N ALA A 106 -11.04 -2.92 0.50
CA ALA A 106 -10.15 -3.09 -0.65
C ALA A 106 -9.97 -1.75 -1.38
N GLU A 107 -8.72 -1.30 -1.52
CA GLU A 107 -8.40 0.03 -2.04
C GLU A 107 -7.36 -0.02 -3.17
N LEU A 108 -7.49 0.90 -4.11
CA LEU A 108 -6.41 1.27 -5.03
C LEU A 108 -5.39 2.11 -4.26
N VAL A 109 -4.14 1.66 -4.22
CA VAL A 109 -3.06 2.37 -3.54
C VAL A 109 -2.12 2.99 -4.57
N ILE A 110 -1.80 4.27 -4.37
CA ILE A 110 -0.82 5.01 -5.17
C ILE A 110 0.53 4.94 -4.46
N VAL A 111 1.57 4.50 -5.17
CA VAL A 111 2.95 4.57 -4.69
C VAL A 111 3.60 5.82 -5.29
N VAL A 112 3.90 6.81 -4.44
CA VAL A 112 4.54 8.07 -4.85
C VAL A 112 6.03 7.81 -5.12
N LYS A 113 6.51 8.25 -6.29
CA LYS A 113 7.88 8.00 -6.78
C LYS A 113 8.93 8.85 -6.08
N ASP A 114 8.65 10.14 -5.92
CA ASP A 114 9.65 11.11 -5.50
C ASP A 114 9.04 12.24 -4.66
N ARG A 115 9.90 13.06 -4.06
CA ARG A 115 9.47 14.17 -3.21
C ARG A 115 8.83 15.25 -4.09
N CYS A 116 7.54 15.46 -3.89
CA CYS A 116 6.76 16.46 -4.59
C CYS A 116 5.98 17.39 -3.62
N HIS A 117 5.62 18.59 -4.09
CA HIS A 117 4.80 19.55 -3.34
C HIS A 117 4.03 20.45 -4.30
N LYS A 118 2.79 20.83 -3.95
CA LYS A 118 1.90 21.71 -4.76
C LYS A 118 1.77 21.26 -6.22
N LEU A 119 1.56 19.96 -6.41
CA LEU A 119 1.31 19.40 -7.74
C LEU A 119 -0.02 19.91 -8.30
N THR A 120 -0.07 20.03 -9.61
CA THR A 120 -1.29 20.25 -10.39
C THR A 120 -1.84 18.89 -10.82
N LYS A 121 -3.12 18.85 -11.21
CA LYS A 121 -3.70 17.64 -11.81
C LYS A 121 -2.92 17.17 -13.06
N ALA A 122 -2.35 18.11 -13.81
CA ALA A 122 -1.66 17.82 -15.07
C ALA A 122 -0.32 17.10 -14.86
N ASN A 123 0.45 17.48 -13.84
CA ASN A 123 1.77 16.89 -13.57
C ASN A 123 1.76 15.83 -12.45
N ALA A 124 0.64 15.62 -11.75
CA ALA A 124 0.58 14.67 -10.65
C ALA A 124 1.02 13.24 -11.03
N MET A 125 0.67 12.80 -12.24
CA MET A 125 0.98 11.47 -12.75
C MET A 125 2.48 11.24 -12.95
N GLU A 126 3.27 12.29 -13.16
CA GLU A 126 4.72 12.21 -13.35
C GLU A 126 5.45 11.80 -12.07
N HIS A 127 4.81 11.97 -10.91
CA HIS A 127 5.33 11.66 -9.57
C HIS A 127 4.76 10.36 -8.98
N ILE A 128 4.01 9.59 -9.76
CA ILE A 128 3.51 8.28 -9.36
C ILE A 128 4.47 7.21 -9.89
N LEU A 129 5.00 6.36 -9.00
CA LEU A 129 5.80 5.20 -9.40
C LEU A 129 4.90 4.14 -10.01
N GLY A 130 3.75 3.93 -9.38
CA GLY A 130 2.75 2.98 -9.85
C GLY A 130 1.60 2.83 -8.87
N TYR A 131 0.85 1.76 -9.09
CA TYR A 131 -0.34 1.43 -8.33
C TYR A 131 -0.22 0.01 -7.79
N THR A 132 -0.83 -0.22 -6.62
CA THR A 132 -0.93 -1.54 -6.01
C THR A 132 -2.28 -1.71 -5.33
N CYS A 133 -2.57 -2.91 -4.85
CA CYS A 133 -3.73 -3.18 -4.01
C CYS A 133 -3.40 -2.89 -2.54
N GLY A 134 -4.37 -2.36 -1.81
CA GLY A 134 -4.31 -2.20 -0.37
C GLY A 134 -5.57 -2.75 0.30
N ASN A 135 -5.44 -3.04 1.60
CA ASN A 135 -6.59 -3.34 2.45
C ASN A 135 -6.56 -2.40 3.66
N ASP A 136 -7.45 -1.40 3.70
CA ASP A 136 -7.58 -0.48 4.83
C ASP A 136 -8.39 -1.11 5.97
N VAL A 137 -7.79 -2.15 6.57
CA VAL A 137 -8.38 -2.89 7.69
C VAL A 137 -8.76 -1.93 8.82
N SER A 138 -10.00 -2.04 9.28
CA SER A 138 -10.63 -1.06 10.16
C SER A 138 -11.41 -1.73 11.31
N ALA A 139 -11.05 -1.40 12.56
CA ALA A 139 -11.83 -1.73 13.74
C ALA A 139 -12.98 -0.71 13.90
N ARG A 140 -14.20 -1.08 13.50
CA ARG A 140 -15.33 -0.15 13.31
C ARG A 140 -15.87 0.44 14.60
N ASP A 141 -15.89 -0.36 15.65
CA ASP A 141 -16.25 0.08 16.99
C ASP A 141 -15.29 1.17 17.47
N TRP A 142 -13.98 0.96 17.30
CA TRP A 142 -12.98 1.97 17.66
C TRP A 142 -13.06 3.21 16.75
N GLN A 143 -13.31 3.03 15.45
CA GLN A 143 -13.46 4.14 14.51
C GLN A 143 -14.64 5.07 14.88
N ARG A 144 -15.71 4.49 15.43
CA ARG A 144 -16.90 5.22 15.90
C ARG A 144 -16.67 5.90 17.24
N ASP A 145 -16.03 5.20 18.18
CA ASP A 145 -15.97 5.60 19.58
C ASP A 145 -14.76 6.50 19.89
N ASP A 146 -13.68 6.39 19.12
CA ASP A 146 -12.49 7.22 19.30
C ASP A 146 -12.67 8.60 18.64
N ARG A 147 -11.93 9.59 19.17
CA ARG A 147 -11.92 10.96 18.61
C ARG A 147 -11.33 11.04 17.20
N ASN A 148 -10.47 10.09 16.84
CA ASN A 148 -9.82 10.02 15.53
C ASN A 148 -9.63 8.54 15.12
N TRP A 149 -9.27 8.32 13.86
CA TRP A 149 -9.18 6.97 13.30
C TRP A 149 -7.81 6.30 13.47
N GLY A 150 -6.86 6.94 14.16
CA GLY A 150 -5.49 6.46 14.26
C GLY A 150 -5.41 5.03 14.81
N ARG A 151 -6.01 4.78 15.97
CA ARG A 151 -6.05 3.43 16.59
C ARG A 151 -6.90 2.44 15.79
N ALA A 152 -8.01 2.91 15.23
CA ALA A 152 -8.94 2.04 14.50
C ALA A 152 -8.36 1.49 13.19
N LYS A 153 -7.36 2.18 12.63
CA LYS A 153 -6.78 1.91 11.32
C LYS A 153 -5.26 1.69 11.35
N SER A 154 -4.61 1.50 12.49
CA SER A 154 -3.15 1.28 12.58
C SER A 154 -2.77 0.19 13.55
#